data_AF-A0A969ZF39-F1
#
_entry.id   AF-A0A969ZF39-F1
#
_cell.length_a   1.000
_cell.length_b   1.000
_cell.length_c   1.000
_cell.angle_alpha   90.00
_cell.angle_beta   90.00
_cell.angle_gamma   90.00
#
_symmetry.space_group_name_H-M   'P 1'
#
loop_
_entity.id
_entity.type
_entity.pdbx_description
1 polymer ?
#
loop_
_entity_poly.entity_id
_entity_poly.type
_entity_poly.pdbx_seq_one_letter_code
_entity_poly.pdbx_strand_id
1 'polypeptide(L)'
;MIKRKSAIICIVLVLVVSLCGCGATEEGGGMPRFYIGVEGAELSVFTASDYDDLEKVVMEPEGAKTYRGDDIKKVEGVYLSDVLEFAGAEEYSSVTLISHTGETVEYTPEMIDDPVTLLIFEINGDTLWGDKGLAGAEGVEMVQVLAFNYPSDKWLWQLDEIKINP
;
A
#
# COMPACT_ATOMS: atom_id res chain seq x y z
N MET A 1 -63.74 -22.00 42.57
CA MET A 1 -64.01 -20.55 42.68
C MET A 1 -62.78 -19.78 42.25
N ILE A 2 -62.98 -18.81 41.36
CA ILE A 2 -61.97 -17.97 40.68
C ILE A 2 -61.41 -16.89 41.63
N LYS A 3 -60.12 -16.55 41.48
CA LYS A 3 -59.49 -15.19 41.58
C LYS A 3 -57.97 -15.35 41.38
N ARG A 4 -57.39 -15.13 40.19
CA ARG A 4 -56.94 -13.87 39.53
C ARG A 4 -55.93 -13.02 40.34
N LYS A 5 -54.90 -12.56 39.59
CA LYS A 5 -53.92 -11.48 39.83
C LYS A 5 -52.65 -11.93 40.56
N SER A 6 -51.43 -11.52 40.22
CA SER A 6 -50.91 -10.59 39.22
C SER A 6 -49.40 -10.83 39.11
N ALA A 7 -48.83 -10.47 37.96
CA ALA A 7 -47.40 -10.42 37.69
C ALA A 7 -46.61 -9.65 38.76
N ILE A 8 -45.41 -10.15 39.09
CA ILE A 8 -44.32 -9.35 39.62
C ILE A 8 -43.07 -9.66 38.80
N ILE A 9 -42.73 -8.67 37.98
CA ILE A 9 -41.43 -8.39 37.37
C ILE A 9 -40.43 -8.04 38.48
N CYS A 10 -39.20 -8.55 38.41
CA CYS A 10 -37.93 -7.88 38.78
C CYS A 10 -36.83 -8.97 38.84
N ILE A 11 -35.99 -9.11 37.80
CA ILE A 11 -34.71 -8.39 37.64
C ILE A 11 -33.59 -9.03 38.51
N VAL A 12 -32.52 -9.44 37.82
CA VAL A 12 -31.19 -9.86 38.30
C VAL A 12 -31.03 -11.33 38.71
N LEU A 13 -30.35 -12.08 37.84
CA LEU A 13 -29.18 -12.94 38.12
C LEU A 13 -28.83 -13.62 36.78
N VAL A 14 -28.28 -12.84 35.82
CA VAL A 14 -26.82 -12.78 35.56
C VAL A 14 -26.30 -14.19 35.24
N LEU A 15 -26.45 -14.64 33.99
CA LEU A 15 -25.40 -14.56 32.96
C LEU A 15 -24.02 -14.95 33.51
N VAL A 16 -23.80 -16.26 33.59
CA VAL A 16 -22.45 -16.84 33.58
C VAL A 16 -22.41 -17.86 32.45
N VAL A 17 -22.53 -17.36 31.22
CA VAL A 17 -22.08 -18.12 30.05
C VAL A 17 -20.60 -17.81 29.94
N SER A 18 -19.80 -18.81 30.30
CA SER A 18 -18.35 -18.81 30.13
C SER A 18 -18.00 -18.43 28.69
N LEU A 19 -17.50 -17.21 28.52
CA LEU A 19 -16.72 -16.83 27.35
C LEU A 19 -15.45 -17.66 27.42
N CYS A 20 -15.43 -18.78 26.70
CA CYS A 20 -14.19 -19.39 26.24
C CYS A 20 -13.49 -18.34 25.37
N GLY A 21 -12.61 -17.56 26.00
CA GLY A 21 -11.61 -16.76 25.34
C GLY A 21 -10.63 -17.69 24.64
N CYS A 22 -10.97 -18.08 23.42
CA CYS A 22 -9.97 -18.40 22.42
C CYS A 22 -9.53 -17.05 21.85
N GLY A 23 -8.41 -16.53 22.35
CA GLY A 23 -7.68 -15.47 21.68
C GLY A 23 -7.12 -16.02 20.38
N ALA A 24 -7.97 -16.13 19.37
CA ALA A 24 -7.52 -16.12 17.99
C ALA A 24 -7.16 -14.66 17.72
N THR A 25 -5.86 -14.36 17.72
CA THR A 25 -5.33 -13.27 16.91
C THR A 25 -5.92 -13.47 15.53
N GLU A 26 -6.73 -12.51 15.07
CA GLU A 26 -7.11 -12.44 13.66
C GLU A 26 -5.81 -12.19 12.89
N GLU A 27 -5.14 -13.28 12.48
CA GLU A 27 -4.25 -13.21 11.34
C GLU A 27 -5.15 -12.86 10.15
N GLY A 28 -4.98 -11.63 9.68
CA GLY A 28 -5.96 -10.90 8.91
C GLY A 28 -6.37 -11.64 7.64
N GLY A 29 -7.58 -12.17 7.64
CA GLY A 29 -8.39 -12.37 6.44
C GLY A 29 -8.97 -11.04 5.93
N GLY A 30 -8.21 -9.94 6.04
CA GLY A 30 -8.54 -8.62 5.52
C GLY A 30 -8.05 -8.47 4.09
N MET A 31 -8.67 -7.58 3.30
CA MET A 31 -8.14 -7.26 1.97
C MET A 31 -6.72 -6.69 2.08
N PRO A 32 -5.83 -6.95 1.10
CA PRO A 32 -4.50 -6.36 1.06
C PRO A 32 -4.57 -4.83 1.17
N ARG A 33 -3.60 -4.23 1.89
CA ARG A 33 -3.53 -2.76 2.09
C ARG A 33 -3.43 -2.00 0.76
N PHE A 34 -2.75 -2.60 -0.22
CA PHE A 34 -2.71 -2.17 -1.60
C PHE A 34 -2.52 -3.37 -2.54
N TYR A 35 -2.78 -3.14 -3.81
CA TYR A 35 -2.44 -4.00 -4.93
C TYR A 35 -1.95 -3.11 -6.08
N ILE A 36 -1.01 -3.62 -6.87
CA ILE A 36 -0.45 -2.96 -8.04
C ILE A 36 -0.56 -3.96 -9.19
N GLY A 37 -1.18 -3.57 -10.29
CA GLY A 37 -1.19 -4.35 -11.52
C GLY A 37 0.21 -4.45 -12.11
N VAL A 38 0.57 -5.63 -12.63
CA VAL A 38 1.84 -5.82 -13.34
C VAL A 38 1.55 -6.42 -14.71
N GLU A 39 1.85 -5.67 -15.77
CA GLU A 39 1.72 -6.12 -17.16
C GLU A 39 3.10 -6.44 -17.73
N GLY A 40 3.22 -7.61 -18.36
CA GLY A 40 4.47 -8.02 -19.03
C GLY A 40 5.47 -8.78 -18.15
N ALA A 41 5.06 -9.24 -16.97
CA ALA A 41 5.84 -10.12 -16.08
C ALA A 41 5.15 -11.48 -15.85
N GLU A 42 5.80 -12.37 -15.08
CA GLU A 42 5.20 -13.62 -14.62
C GLU A 42 4.12 -13.36 -13.55
N LEU A 43 4.39 -12.44 -12.63
CA LEU A 43 3.44 -11.95 -11.64
C LEU A 43 2.52 -10.91 -12.30
N SER A 44 1.21 -11.05 -12.13
CA SER A 44 0.22 -10.10 -12.68
C SER A 44 -0.29 -9.06 -11.68
N VAL A 45 -0.09 -9.31 -10.38
CA VAL A 45 -0.48 -8.39 -9.30
C VAL A 45 0.57 -8.48 -8.19
N PHE A 46 1.15 -7.34 -7.84
CA PHE A 46 2.04 -7.19 -6.68
C PHE A 46 1.25 -6.61 -5.51
N THR A 47 1.39 -7.19 -4.32
CA THR A 47 0.57 -6.88 -3.15
C THR A 47 1.38 -6.40 -1.96
N ALA A 48 0.70 -5.90 -0.92
CA ALA A 48 1.34 -5.58 0.35
C ALA A 48 2.08 -6.76 1.00
N SER A 49 1.61 -8.00 0.78
CA SER A 49 2.29 -9.19 1.32
C SER A 49 3.61 -9.43 0.59
N ASP A 50 3.62 -9.27 -0.73
CA ASP A 50 4.84 -9.42 -1.55
C ASP A 50 5.86 -8.34 -1.19
N TYR A 51 5.40 -7.11 -0.96
CA TYR A 51 6.22 -6.01 -0.46
C TYR A 51 6.86 -6.30 0.90
N ASP A 52 6.13 -6.95 1.80
CA ASP A 52 6.64 -7.31 3.13
C ASP A 52 7.69 -8.44 3.08
N ASP A 53 7.74 -9.21 2.00
CA ASP A 53 8.75 -10.25 1.76
C ASP A 53 10.08 -9.68 1.20
N LEU A 54 10.09 -8.42 0.74
CA LEU A 54 11.27 -7.73 0.21
C LEU A 54 12.06 -6.98 1.30
N GLU A 55 13.35 -6.71 1.05
CA GLU A 55 14.19 -5.95 1.97
C GLU A 55 13.78 -4.47 1.99
N LYS A 56 13.35 -3.99 3.16
CA LYS A 56 12.96 -2.60 3.36
C LYS A 56 14.18 -1.72 3.56
N VAL A 57 14.19 -0.59 2.87
CA VAL A 57 15.20 0.46 3.00
C VAL A 57 14.61 1.73 3.57
N VAL A 58 15.41 2.41 4.40
CA VAL A 58 15.06 3.70 4.99
C VAL A 58 16.02 4.75 4.45
N MET A 59 15.46 5.87 4.00
CA MET A 59 16.23 6.96 3.39
C MET A 59 15.75 8.33 3.88
N GLU A 60 16.67 9.28 3.99
CA GLU A 60 16.40 10.69 4.34
C GLU A 60 16.76 11.59 3.15
N PRO A 61 15.86 11.78 2.16
CA PRO A 61 16.17 12.55 0.97
C PRO A 61 16.30 14.05 1.26
N GLU A 62 17.33 14.69 0.71
CA GLU A 62 17.56 16.12 0.92
C GLU A 62 16.61 16.99 0.07
N GLY A 63 15.86 17.89 0.72
CA GLY A 63 15.04 18.90 0.02
C GLY A 63 13.84 18.36 -0.75
N ALA A 64 13.51 17.07 -0.58
CA ALA A 64 12.39 16.43 -1.24
C ALA A 64 11.04 16.91 -0.67
N LYS A 65 10.04 16.99 -1.54
CA LYS A 65 8.69 17.45 -1.19
C LYS A 65 7.61 16.57 -1.80
N THR A 66 6.49 16.42 -1.10
CA THR A 66 5.31 15.76 -1.65
C THR A 66 4.68 16.63 -2.75
N TYR A 67 3.80 16.04 -3.56
CA TYR A 67 2.97 16.79 -4.51
C TYR A 67 2.07 17.85 -3.84
N ARG A 68 1.84 17.74 -2.53
CA ARG A 68 1.11 18.72 -1.70
C ARG A 68 2.02 19.83 -1.16
N GLY A 69 3.33 19.73 -1.34
CA GLY A 69 4.34 20.71 -0.91
C GLY A 69 4.97 20.44 0.46
N ASP A 70 4.56 19.37 1.14
CA ASP A 70 5.07 18.97 2.46
C ASP A 70 6.49 18.43 2.35
N ASP A 71 7.33 18.68 3.36
CA ASP A 71 8.71 18.17 3.39
C ASP A 71 8.74 16.65 3.58
N ILE A 72 9.55 15.97 2.77
CA ILE A 72 9.88 14.55 2.91
C ILE A 72 11.21 14.47 3.65
N LYS A 73 11.17 14.03 4.91
CA LYS A 73 12.35 13.91 5.78
C LYS A 73 12.85 12.48 5.87
N LYS A 74 11.94 11.52 5.76
CA LYS A 74 12.22 10.09 5.82
C LYS A 74 11.27 9.36 4.89
N VAL A 75 11.75 8.35 4.18
CA VAL A 75 10.92 7.38 3.46
C VAL A 75 11.32 5.96 3.85
N GLU A 76 10.34 5.07 3.80
CA GLU A 76 10.54 3.63 3.92
C GLU A 76 9.92 2.94 2.71
N GLY A 77 10.75 2.19 1.99
CA GLY A 77 10.48 1.66 0.66
C GLY A 77 11.19 0.34 0.41
N VAL A 78 11.02 -0.18 -0.80
CA VAL A 78 11.83 -1.26 -1.39
C VAL A 78 12.43 -0.76 -2.70
N TYR A 79 13.52 -1.35 -3.16
CA TYR A 79 14.07 -1.00 -4.47
C TYR A 79 13.10 -1.39 -5.58
N LEU A 80 12.95 -0.52 -6.58
CA LEU A 80 12.10 -0.85 -7.73
C LEU A 80 12.65 -2.04 -8.53
N SER A 81 13.99 -2.17 -8.61
CA SER A 81 14.66 -3.32 -9.21
C SER A 81 14.20 -4.64 -8.59
N ASP A 82 14.12 -4.70 -7.26
CA ASP A 82 13.79 -5.92 -6.52
C ASP A 82 12.32 -6.29 -6.72
N VAL A 83 11.43 -5.29 -6.86
CA VAL A 83 10.01 -5.51 -7.20
C VAL A 83 9.89 -6.12 -8.60
N LEU A 84 10.66 -5.63 -9.57
CA LEU A 84 10.65 -6.16 -10.94
C LEU A 84 11.25 -7.57 -11.01
N GLU A 85 12.36 -7.81 -10.33
CA GLU A 85 12.94 -9.16 -10.21
C GLU A 85 11.96 -10.13 -9.56
N PHE A 86 11.32 -9.72 -8.45
CA PHE A 86 10.29 -10.52 -7.78
C PHE A 86 9.10 -10.82 -8.69
N ALA A 87 8.72 -9.87 -9.56
CA ALA A 87 7.64 -10.06 -10.52
C ALA A 87 8.02 -10.97 -11.70
N GLY A 88 9.30 -11.36 -11.84
CA GLY A 88 9.82 -12.16 -12.95
C GLY A 88 10.12 -11.33 -14.20
N ALA A 89 10.42 -10.05 -14.06
CA ALA A 89 10.76 -9.14 -15.15
C ALA A 89 12.28 -9.02 -15.32
N GLU A 90 12.89 -9.95 -16.05
CA GLU A 90 14.36 -10.03 -16.20
C GLU A 90 14.92 -9.20 -17.37
N GLU A 91 14.15 -9.05 -18.45
CA GLU A 91 14.58 -8.33 -19.67
C GLU A 91 13.53 -7.30 -20.08
N TYR A 92 13.94 -6.04 -20.16
CA TYR A 92 13.10 -4.93 -20.61
C TYR A 92 13.94 -3.76 -21.14
N SER A 93 13.36 -3.00 -22.07
CA SER A 93 13.95 -1.77 -22.60
C SER A 93 13.51 -0.53 -21.80
N SER A 94 12.31 -0.59 -21.21
CA SER A 94 11.79 0.43 -20.28
C SER A 94 10.65 -0.14 -19.42
N VAL A 95 10.28 0.61 -18.38
CA VAL A 95 9.08 0.34 -17.57
C VAL A 95 8.20 1.58 -17.54
N THR A 96 6.92 1.42 -17.85
CA THR A 96 5.93 2.48 -17.72
C THR A 96 5.19 2.32 -16.40
N LEU A 97 5.32 3.31 -15.53
CA LEU A 97 4.57 3.42 -14.29
C LEU A 97 3.29 4.20 -14.56
N ILE A 98 2.15 3.72 -14.07
CA ILE A 98 0.83 4.31 -14.28
C ILE A 98 0.19 4.57 -12.93
N SER A 99 -0.25 5.80 -12.69
CA SER A 99 -0.96 6.16 -11.47
C SER A 99 -2.44 5.79 -11.55
N HIS A 100 -3.10 5.79 -10.39
CA HIS A 100 -4.55 5.64 -10.27
C HIS A 100 -5.33 6.72 -11.05
N THR A 101 -4.71 7.88 -11.31
CA THR A 101 -5.31 8.98 -12.10
C THR A 101 -5.03 8.85 -13.60
N GLY A 102 -4.24 7.85 -14.03
CA GLY A 102 -3.81 7.63 -15.40
C GLY A 102 -2.62 8.49 -15.83
N GLU A 103 -1.95 9.17 -14.90
CA GLU A 103 -0.64 9.78 -15.16
C GLU A 103 0.39 8.68 -15.42
N THR A 104 1.32 8.92 -16.35
CA THR A 104 2.33 7.94 -16.70
C THR A 104 3.73 8.53 -16.65
N VAL A 105 4.67 7.73 -16.18
CA VAL A 105 6.10 8.04 -16.22
C VAL A 105 6.85 6.81 -16.72
N GLU A 106 7.70 6.99 -17.73
CA GLU A 106 8.55 5.93 -18.25
C GLU A 106 9.94 5.99 -17.62
N TYR A 107 10.40 4.85 -17.12
CA TYR A 107 11.71 4.64 -16.51
C TYR A 107 12.59 3.80 -17.42
N THR A 108 13.84 4.20 -17.56
CA THR A 108 14.89 3.40 -18.20
C THR A 108 15.49 2.42 -17.20
N PRO A 109 16.20 1.37 -17.65
CA PRO A 109 16.97 0.49 -16.74
C PRO A 109 17.92 1.27 -15.83
N GLU A 110 18.57 2.31 -16.35
CA GLU A 110 19.44 3.18 -15.54
C GLU A 110 18.70 3.85 -14.38
N MET A 111 17.45 4.30 -14.60
CA MET A 111 16.64 4.90 -13.54
C MET A 111 16.19 3.87 -12.51
N ILE A 112 15.90 2.65 -12.96
CA ILE A 112 15.44 1.54 -12.11
C ILE A 112 16.56 1.05 -11.20
N ASP A 113 17.77 0.93 -11.76
CA ASP A 113 18.97 0.47 -11.05
C ASP A 113 19.60 1.57 -10.16
N ASP A 114 19.09 2.80 -10.22
CA ASP A 114 19.58 3.89 -9.38
C ASP A 114 19.27 3.57 -7.90
N PRO A 115 20.26 3.66 -7.00
CA PRO A 115 20.14 3.23 -5.60
C PRO A 115 19.21 4.13 -4.77
N VAL A 116 18.63 5.19 -5.36
CA VAL A 116 17.61 6.02 -4.73
C VAL A 116 16.29 6.06 -5.51
N THR A 117 16.05 5.05 -6.34
CA THR A 117 14.74 4.78 -6.95
C THR A 117 14.00 3.70 -6.16
N LEU A 118 12.95 4.13 -5.48
CA LEU A 118 12.23 3.29 -4.51
C LEU A 118 10.74 3.24 -4.82
N LEU A 119 10.15 2.06 -4.63
CA LEU A 119 8.73 1.89 -4.42
C LEU A 119 8.44 2.10 -2.92
N ILE A 120 7.70 3.16 -2.60
CA ILE A 120 7.57 3.70 -1.25
C ILE A 120 6.13 3.59 -0.78
N PHE A 121 5.98 3.06 0.42
CA PHE A 121 4.69 2.96 1.09
C PHE A 121 4.55 3.93 2.27
N GLU A 122 5.64 4.21 2.99
CA GLU A 122 5.62 5.14 4.13
C GLU A 122 6.51 6.36 3.90
N ILE A 123 5.94 7.54 4.17
CA ILE A 123 6.61 8.83 4.10
C ILE A 123 6.47 9.51 5.47
N ASN A 124 7.60 9.87 6.07
CA ASN A 124 7.68 10.45 7.41
C ASN A 124 7.03 9.57 8.52
N GLY A 125 6.91 8.26 8.29
CA GLY A 125 6.28 7.31 9.22
C GLY A 125 4.77 7.19 9.07
N ASP A 126 4.17 7.81 8.05
CA ASP A 126 2.75 7.70 7.72
C ASP A 126 2.57 7.18 6.28
N THR A 127 1.50 6.43 6.04
CA THR A 127 1.07 6.09 4.68
C THR A 127 0.32 7.26 4.05
N LEU A 128 0.55 7.50 2.76
CA LEU A 128 -0.26 8.45 2.02
C LEU A 128 -1.57 7.80 1.59
N TRP A 129 -2.66 8.54 1.76
CA TRP A 129 -3.99 8.10 1.39
C TRP A 129 -4.40 8.77 0.08
N GLY A 130 -5.12 8.02 -0.76
CA GLY A 130 -5.68 8.54 -2.00
C GLY A 130 -6.54 9.77 -1.75
N ASP A 131 -6.45 10.72 -2.68
CA ASP A 131 -7.10 12.01 -2.52
C ASP A 131 -8.63 11.89 -2.49
N LYS A 132 -9.24 12.69 -1.60
CA LYS A 132 -10.69 12.74 -1.46
C LYS A 132 -11.36 13.15 -2.78
N GLY A 133 -12.37 12.39 -3.21
CA GLY A 133 -13.08 12.66 -4.45
C GLY A 133 -12.48 12.00 -5.70
N LEU A 134 -11.37 11.26 -5.55
CA LEU A 134 -10.86 10.37 -6.59
C LEU A 134 -11.57 9.02 -6.49
N ALA A 135 -12.42 8.71 -7.48
CA ALA A 135 -13.21 7.48 -7.49
C ALA A 135 -12.30 6.24 -7.45
N GLY A 136 -12.55 5.35 -6.48
CA GLY A 136 -11.74 4.14 -6.28
C GLY A 136 -10.44 4.34 -5.49
N ALA A 137 -10.08 5.58 -5.16
CA ALA A 137 -8.86 5.90 -4.41
C ALA A 137 -9.13 6.48 -3.01
N GLU A 138 -10.32 7.04 -2.77
CA GLU A 138 -10.68 7.56 -1.45
C GLU A 138 -10.66 6.45 -0.39
N GLY A 139 -9.82 6.63 0.63
CA GLY A 139 -9.67 5.66 1.71
C GLY A 139 -8.82 4.44 1.35
N VAL A 140 -8.05 4.49 0.28
CA VAL A 140 -7.04 3.48 -0.08
C VAL A 140 -5.65 4.02 0.24
N GLU A 141 -4.82 3.18 0.84
CA GLU A 141 -3.41 3.50 1.08
C GLU A 141 -2.63 3.37 -0.22
N MET A 142 -1.80 4.36 -0.50
CA MET A 142 -1.21 4.55 -1.83
C MET A 142 0.29 4.35 -1.80
N VAL A 143 0.77 3.54 -2.74
CA VAL A 143 2.19 3.36 -3.03
C VAL A 143 2.65 4.43 -4.01
N GLN A 144 3.90 4.85 -3.88
CA GLN A 144 4.54 5.86 -4.72
C GLN A 144 5.82 5.27 -5.32
N VAL A 145 6.28 5.80 -6.46
CA VAL A 145 7.62 5.51 -6.97
C VAL A 145 8.39 6.81 -7.09
N LEU A 146 9.42 6.96 -6.24
CA LEU A 146 10.23 8.18 -6.17
C LEU A 146 11.67 7.86 -6.56
N ALA A 147 12.20 8.59 -7.54
CA ALA A 147 13.56 8.46 -8.05
C ALA A 147 14.36 9.71 -7.64
N PHE A 148 14.96 9.68 -6.45
CA PHE A 148 15.43 10.92 -5.79
C PHE A 148 16.63 11.60 -6.47
N ASN A 149 17.38 10.88 -7.31
CA ASN A 149 18.45 11.47 -8.16
C ASN A 149 17.92 12.15 -9.42
N TYR A 150 16.61 12.03 -9.70
CA TYR A 150 15.96 12.58 -10.87
C TYR A 150 15.02 13.73 -10.49
N PRO A 151 14.70 14.64 -11.44
CA PRO A 151 13.78 15.73 -11.16
C PRO A 151 12.39 15.21 -10.82
N SER A 152 11.62 15.99 -10.04
CA SER A 152 10.35 15.53 -9.46
C SER A 152 9.24 15.20 -10.47
N ASP A 153 9.38 15.62 -11.73
CA ASP A 153 8.49 15.20 -12.84
C ASP A 153 8.73 13.75 -13.27
N LYS A 154 9.79 13.11 -12.75
CA LYS A 154 10.04 11.68 -12.87
C LYS A 154 9.47 10.89 -11.70
N TRP A 155 8.87 11.52 -10.70
CA TRP A 155 8.26 10.79 -9.59
C TRP A 155 6.82 10.46 -9.94
N LEU A 156 6.38 9.25 -9.64
CA LEU A 156 4.99 8.87 -9.82
C LEU A 156 4.31 8.75 -8.45
N TRP A 157 3.22 9.50 -8.29
CA TRP A 157 2.36 9.39 -7.13
C TRP A 157 1.17 8.47 -7.40
N GLN A 158 0.72 7.75 -6.37
CA GLN A 158 -0.46 6.87 -6.40
C GLN A 158 -0.34 5.79 -7.49
N LEU A 159 0.74 5.02 -7.45
CA LEU A 159 1.00 3.92 -8.39
C LEU A 159 -0.18 2.92 -8.36
N ASP A 160 -0.67 2.56 -9.54
CA ASP A 160 -1.74 1.57 -9.75
C ASP A 160 -1.24 0.41 -10.62
N GLU A 161 -0.44 0.68 -11.66
CA GLU A 161 0.04 -0.33 -12.59
C GLU A 161 1.50 -0.10 -13.01
N ILE A 162 2.23 -1.20 -13.16
CA ILE A 162 3.57 -1.28 -13.75
C ILE A 162 3.46 -2.05 -15.06
N LYS A 163 3.87 -1.43 -16.16
CA LYS A 163 3.91 -2.06 -17.47
C LYS A 163 5.35 -2.21 -17.94
N ILE A 164 5.77 -3.46 -18.18
CA ILE A 164 7.11 -3.79 -18.65
C ILE A 164 7.13 -3.76 -20.18
N ASN A 165 8.06 -3.00 -20.75
CA ASN A 165 8.22 -2.85 -22.19
C ASN A 165 9.49 -3.60 -22.65
N PRO A 166 9.39 -4.52 -23.63
CA PRO A 166 10.53 -5.28 -24.15
C PRO A 166 11.50 -4.44 -24.98
#